data_AF-A0A522DZC0-F1
#
_entry.id   AF-A0A522DZC0-F1
#
_cell.length_a   1.000
_cell.length_b   1.000
_cell.length_c   1.000
_cell.angle_alpha   90.00
_cell.angle_beta   90.00
_cell.angle_gamma   90.00
#
_symmetry.space_group_name_H-M   'P 1'
#
loop_
_entity.id
_entity.type
_entity.pdbx_description
1 polymer ?
#
loop_
_entity_poly.entity_id
_entity_poly.type
_entity_poly.pdbx_seq_one_letter_code
_entity_poly.pdbx_strand_id
1 'polypeptide(L)'
;EIGDKLVDDFGSLESAFEEIKNDPQASEGLDKKWINALMPTLQKMYKEKETEIKVGLFLASYEGNGLNKVKNILTGIRESTGADIKFMPNYKDGYNYRLQIRTKDPKNVEKKLKTAAEEAIESVKSNGEGSYKLLK
;
A
#
# COMPACT_ATOMS: atom_id res chain seq x y z
N GLU A 1 -24.20 -29.28 -2.98
CA GLU A 1 -22.72 -29.32 -2.81
C GLU A 1 -22.29 -28.35 -1.70
N ILE A 2 -20.99 -28.18 -1.41
CA ILE A 2 -20.52 -27.23 -0.38
C ILE A 2 -20.93 -25.78 -0.73
N GLY A 3 -20.99 -25.45 -2.02
CA GLY A 3 -21.36 -24.12 -2.51
C GLY A 3 -22.80 -23.76 -2.16
N ASP A 4 -23.75 -24.66 -2.39
CA ASP A 4 -25.16 -24.44 -2.04
C ASP A 4 -25.33 -24.18 -0.55
N LYS A 5 -24.64 -24.96 0.29
CA LYS A 5 -24.65 -24.77 1.75
C LYS A 5 -24.13 -23.39 2.16
N LEU A 6 -23.04 -22.93 1.56
CA LEU A 6 -22.47 -21.62 1.84
C LEU A 6 -23.39 -20.47 1.38
N VAL A 7 -24.11 -20.67 0.27
CA VAL A 7 -25.09 -19.69 -0.22
C VAL A 7 -26.33 -19.67 0.68
N ASP A 8 -26.79 -20.82 1.16
CA ASP A 8 -27.93 -20.91 2.09
C ASP A 8 -27.61 -20.24 3.43
N ASP A 9 -26.41 -20.46 3.97
CA ASP A 9 -25.99 -19.94 5.28
C ASP A 9 -25.60 -18.45 5.26
N PHE A 10 -25.00 -17.97 4.16
CA PHE A 10 -24.42 -16.62 4.09
C PHE A 10 -25.00 -15.74 2.97
N GLY A 11 -25.99 -16.23 2.22
CA GLY A 11 -26.66 -15.52 1.13
C GLY A 11 -25.86 -15.45 -0.19
N SER A 12 -24.54 -15.47 -0.13
CA SER A 12 -23.67 -15.56 -1.30
C SER A 12 -22.33 -16.19 -0.96
N LEU A 13 -21.64 -16.75 -1.96
CA LEU A 13 -20.28 -17.26 -1.78
C LEU A 13 -19.30 -16.14 -1.38
N GLU A 14 -19.48 -14.92 -1.89
CA GLU A 14 -18.64 -13.78 -1.52
C GLU A 14 -18.82 -13.40 -0.04
N SER A 15 -20.06 -13.39 0.45
CA SER A 15 -20.37 -13.14 1.85
C SER A 15 -19.82 -14.24 2.76
N ALA A 16 -19.98 -15.51 2.38
CA ALA A 16 -19.41 -16.64 3.10
C ALA A 16 -17.88 -16.53 3.20
N PHE A 17 -17.23 -16.15 2.10
CA PHE A 17 -15.79 -15.95 2.04
C PHE A 17 -15.32 -14.76 2.86
N GLU A 18 -16.11 -13.70 3.01
CA GLU A 18 -15.79 -12.59 3.90
C GLU A 18 -15.95 -12.95 5.38
N GLU A 19 -16.99 -13.73 5.71
CA GLU A 19 -17.26 -14.13 7.10
C GLU A 19 -16.21 -15.12 7.62
N ILE A 20 -15.91 -16.17 6.85
CA ILE A 20 -14.80 -17.13 7.14
C ILE A 20 -13.45 -16.41 7.26
N LYS A 21 -13.29 -15.28 6.58
CA LYS A 21 -12.10 -14.43 6.64
C LYS A 21 -12.00 -13.63 7.94
N ASN A 22 -13.12 -13.14 8.46
CA ASN A 22 -13.15 -12.28 9.64
C ASN A 22 -13.24 -13.09 10.93
N ASP A 23 -13.90 -14.23 10.87
CA ASP A 23 -14.02 -15.20 11.95
C ASP A 23 -13.66 -16.60 11.44
N PRO A 24 -12.45 -17.12 11.75
CA PRO A 24 -12.07 -18.48 11.41
C PRO A 24 -13.05 -19.54 11.95
N GLN A 25 -13.81 -19.24 13.01
CA GLN A 25 -14.82 -20.15 13.57
C GLN A 25 -16.02 -20.34 12.65
N ALA A 26 -16.29 -19.39 11.73
CA ALA A 26 -17.34 -19.54 10.71
C ALA A 26 -17.06 -20.72 9.75
N SER A 27 -15.84 -21.27 9.75
CA SER A 27 -15.50 -22.48 9.01
C SER A 27 -15.69 -23.80 9.77
N GLU A 28 -15.99 -23.78 11.07
CA GLU A 28 -16.07 -25.00 11.91
C GLU A 28 -17.17 -25.98 11.48
N GLY A 29 -18.19 -25.51 10.75
CA GLY A 29 -19.25 -26.35 10.16
C GLY A 29 -18.92 -26.99 8.81
N LEU A 30 -17.76 -26.67 8.23
CA LEU A 30 -17.34 -27.16 6.92
C LEU A 30 -16.38 -28.36 7.06
N ASP A 31 -16.50 -29.31 6.14
CA ASP A 31 -15.54 -30.42 6.07
C ASP A 31 -14.12 -29.88 5.82
N LYS A 32 -13.15 -30.37 6.59
CA LYS A 32 -11.74 -30.00 6.50
C LYS A 32 -11.18 -30.12 5.08
N LYS A 33 -11.69 -31.07 4.27
CA LYS A 33 -11.28 -31.22 2.86
C LYS A 33 -11.58 -29.96 2.05
N TRP A 34 -12.73 -29.32 2.30
CA TRP A 34 -13.16 -28.10 1.62
C TRP A 34 -12.41 -26.88 2.15
N ILE A 35 -12.22 -26.78 3.47
CA ILE A 35 -11.42 -25.70 4.09
C ILE A 35 -10.01 -25.66 3.49
N ASN A 36 -9.33 -26.81 3.42
CA ASN A 36 -7.98 -26.91 2.88
C ASN A 36 -7.89 -26.54 1.39
N ALA A 37 -8.96 -26.78 0.61
CA ALA A 37 -9.02 -26.40 -0.79
C ALA A 37 -9.35 -24.91 -1.00
N LEU A 38 -10.17 -24.34 -0.12
CA LEU A 38 -10.63 -22.94 -0.20
C LEU A 38 -9.57 -21.96 0.31
N MET A 39 -8.83 -22.32 1.36
CA MET A 39 -7.95 -21.37 2.06
C MET A 39 -6.84 -20.77 1.19
N PRO A 40 -6.17 -21.56 0.31
CA PRO A 40 -5.18 -21.00 -0.61
C PRO A 40 -5.79 -19.98 -1.59
N THR A 41 -7.03 -20.22 -2.03
CA THR A 41 -7.75 -19.33 -2.95
C THR A 41 -8.20 -18.05 -2.24
N LEU A 42 -8.73 -18.17 -1.02
CA LEU A 42 -9.08 -17.04 -0.17
C LEU A 42 -7.87 -16.17 0.17
N GLN A 43 -6.73 -16.78 0.48
CA GLN A 43 -5.47 -16.07 0.72
C GLN A 43 -4.97 -15.31 -0.52
N LYS A 44 -5.13 -15.88 -1.73
CA LYS A 44 -4.80 -15.20 -3.00
C LYS A 44 -5.74 -14.02 -3.26
N MET A 45 -7.05 -14.19 -3.08
CA MET A 45 -8.02 -13.10 -3.16
C MET A 45 -7.73 -11.98 -2.14
N TYR A 46 -7.18 -12.32 -0.97
CA TYR A 46 -6.80 -11.34 0.05
C TYR A 46 -5.69 -10.40 -0.40
N LYS A 47 -4.70 -10.91 -1.16
CA LYS A 47 -3.67 -10.08 -1.79
C LYS A 47 -4.24 -9.15 -2.87
N GLU A 48 -5.40 -9.47 -3.44
CA GLU A 48 -6.04 -8.67 -4.49
C GLU A 48 -6.95 -7.56 -3.96
N LYS A 49 -7.46 -7.66 -2.72
CA LYS A 49 -8.28 -6.59 -2.09
C LYS A 49 -7.47 -5.42 -1.49
N GLU A 50 -6.16 -5.35 -1.73
CA GLU A 50 -5.33 -4.20 -1.34
C GLU A 50 -5.16 -3.25 -2.52
N THR A 51 -5.42 -1.96 -2.27
CA THR A 51 -5.13 -0.91 -3.24
C THR A 51 -3.68 -0.48 -3.09
N GLU A 52 -2.98 -0.35 -4.20
CA GLU A 52 -1.62 0.18 -4.24
C GLU A 52 -1.67 1.71 -4.43
N ILE A 53 -1.20 2.46 -3.43
CA ILE A 53 -1.07 3.91 -3.50
C ILE A 53 0.35 4.26 -3.90
N LYS A 54 0.51 5.14 -4.89
CA LYS A 54 1.79 5.56 -5.46
C LYS A 54 1.91 7.08 -5.48
N VAL A 55 3.02 7.59 -4.96
CA VAL A 55 3.37 9.02 -5.05
C VAL A 55 4.73 9.15 -5.73
N GLY A 56 4.79 9.93 -6.79
CA GLY A 56 6.04 10.40 -7.39
C GLY A 56 6.55 11.59 -6.61
N LEU A 57 7.83 11.54 -6.21
CA LEU A 57 8.50 12.58 -5.45
C LEU A 57 9.76 13.00 -6.22
N PHE A 58 9.88 14.29 -6.47
CA PHE A 58 11.10 14.93 -6.90
C PHE A 58 11.72 15.63 -5.70
N LEU A 59 13.01 15.35 -5.44
CA LEU A 59 13.82 16.07 -4.46
C LEU A 59 15.23 16.29 -5.00
N ALA A 60 15.66 17.55 -4.98
CA ALA A 60 17.02 17.97 -5.25
C ALA A 60 17.49 18.92 -4.13
N SER A 61 18.75 18.82 -3.74
CA SER A 61 19.38 19.77 -2.82
C SER A 61 20.68 20.25 -3.45
N TYR A 62 20.90 21.56 -3.37
CA TYR A 62 22.06 22.28 -3.89
C TYR A 62 23.10 22.58 -2.80
N GLU A 63 22.92 22.01 -1.61
CA GLU A 63 23.90 22.07 -0.52
C GLU A 63 25.10 21.17 -0.81
N GLY A 64 26.28 21.52 -0.28
CA GLY A 64 27.49 20.70 -0.40
C GLY A 64 27.34 19.27 0.15
N ASN A 65 26.37 19.05 1.06
CA ASN A 65 26.02 17.73 1.61
C ASN A 65 24.65 17.20 1.11
N GLY A 66 24.11 17.74 0.02
CA GLY A 66 22.73 17.53 -0.42
C GLY A 66 22.33 16.06 -0.58
N LEU A 67 23.25 15.18 -0.99
CA LEU A 67 22.99 13.74 -1.09
C LEU A 67 22.62 13.11 0.26
N ASN A 68 23.35 13.45 1.33
CA ASN A 68 23.09 12.91 2.66
C ASN A 68 21.78 13.47 3.21
N LYS A 69 21.49 14.75 2.95
CA LYS A 69 20.23 15.38 3.32
C LYS A 69 19.04 14.66 2.68
N VAL A 70 19.08 14.41 1.37
CA VAL A 70 18.01 13.67 0.67
C VAL A 70 17.88 12.24 1.20
N LYS A 71 18.99 11.53 1.45
CA LYS A 71 18.94 10.18 2.05
C LYS A 71 18.25 10.16 3.42
N ASN A 72 18.56 11.13 4.28
CA ASN A 72 17.95 11.23 5.61
C ASN A 72 16.45 11.49 5.51
N ILE A 73 16.03 12.39 4.61
CA ILE A 73 14.62 12.66 4.34
C ILE A 73 13.88 11.39 3.89
N LEU A 74 14.43 10.68 2.90
CA LEU A 74 13.82 9.44 2.40
C LEU A 74 13.76 8.36 3.49
N THR A 75 14.77 8.28 4.35
CA THR A 75 14.78 7.35 5.50
C THR A 75 13.65 7.70 6.47
N GLY A 76 13.50 8.98 6.83
CA GLY A 76 12.40 9.45 7.69
C GLY A 76 11.01 9.20 7.09
N ILE A 77 10.86 9.34 5.77
CA ILE A 77 9.61 8.95 5.08
C ILE A 77 9.37 7.46 5.24
N ARG A 78 10.37 6.61 4.97
CA ARG A 78 10.22 5.15 5.09
C ARG A 78 9.82 4.75 6.52
N GLU A 79 10.48 5.31 7.52
CA GLU A 79 10.23 4.99 8.94
C GLU A 79 8.84 5.46 9.41
N SER A 80 8.44 6.68 9.04
CA SER A 80 7.14 7.23 9.47
C SER A 80 5.96 6.62 8.69
N THR A 81 6.15 6.31 7.41
CA THR A 81 5.06 5.88 6.53
C THR A 81 4.96 4.37 6.36
N GLY A 82 6.08 3.65 6.42
CA GLY A 82 6.19 2.26 5.96
C GLY A 82 6.30 2.12 4.44
N ALA A 83 6.51 3.22 3.72
CA ALA A 83 6.59 3.20 2.25
C ALA A 83 7.82 2.44 1.75
N ASP A 84 7.60 1.63 0.72
CA ASP A 84 8.70 1.22 -0.15
C ASP A 84 9.07 2.40 -1.06
N ILE A 85 10.37 2.67 -1.14
CA ILE A 85 10.91 3.85 -1.83
C ILE A 85 11.87 3.37 -2.90
N LYS A 86 11.55 3.69 -4.16
CA LYS A 86 12.36 3.33 -5.33
C LYS A 86 12.93 4.58 -5.98
N PHE A 87 14.24 4.58 -6.22
CA PHE A 87 14.89 5.59 -7.05
C PHE A 87 14.53 5.35 -8.52
N MET A 88 14.09 6.41 -9.21
CA MET A 88 13.56 6.37 -10.57
C MET A 88 14.17 7.49 -11.42
N PRO A 89 15.47 7.45 -11.71
CA PRO A 89 16.07 8.40 -12.62
C PRO A 89 15.43 8.20 -14.00
N ASN A 90 14.99 9.28 -14.65
CA ASN A 90 14.33 9.28 -15.97
C ASN A 90 12.85 8.88 -15.99
N TYR A 91 12.12 9.00 -14.87
CA TYR A 91 10.67 8.86 -14.94
C TYR A 91 10.07 9.98 -15.79
N LYS A 92 9.20 9.64 -16.74
CA LYS A 92 8.65 10.57 -17.75
C LYS A 92 7.99 11.83 -17.16
N ASP A 93 7.54 11.75 -15.91
CA ASP A 93 6.91 12.85 -15.19
C ASP A 93 7.88 13.71 -14.34
N GLY A 94 9.20 13.48 -14.41
CA GLY A 94 10.19 14.33 -13.72
C GLY A 94 10.40 14.05 -12.23
N TYR A 95 9.88 12.93 -11.70
CA TYR A 95 10.17 12.47 -10.33
C TYR A 95 11.39 11.56 -10.29
N ASN A 96 12.22 11.70 -9.25
CA ASN A 96 13.39 10.84 -9.04
C ASN A 96 13.16 9.77 -7.97
N TYR A 97 12.05 9.80 -7.24
CA TYR A 97 11.65 8.77 -6.30
C TYR A 97 10.17 8.38 -6.46
N ARG A 98 9.85 7.11 -6.19
CA ARG A 98 8.48 6.62 -6.06
C ARG A 98 8.29 6.05 -4.67
N LEU A 99 7.30 6.59 -3.96
CA LEU A 99 6.80 6.08 -2.69
C LEU A 99 5.60 5.18 -2.98
N GLN A 100 5.58 3.95 -2.45
CA GLN A 100 4.50 3.01 -2.67
C GLN A 100 4.11 2.24 -1.40
N ILE A 101 2.81 2.08 -1.18
CA ILE A 101 2.21 1.30 -0.09
C ILE A 101 1.00 0.54 -0.63
N ARG A 102 0.90 -0.76 -0.33
CA ARG A 102 -0.32 -1.55 -0.50
C ARG A 102 -1.13 -1.50 0.78
N THR A 103 -2.42 -1.25 0.67
CA THR A 103 -3.27 -0.99 1.83
C THR A 103 -4.72 -1.35 1.58
N LYS A 104 -5.43 -1.68 2.67
CA LYS A 104 -6.90 -1.76 2.68
C LYS A 104 -7.56 -0.40 2.96
N ASP A 105 -6.78 0.58 3.39
CA ASP A 105 -7.23 1.94 3.74
C ASP A 105 -6.54 2.97 2.85
N PRO A 106 -7.00 3.10 1.58
CA PRO A 106 -6.36 3.97 0.60
C PRO A 106 -6.40 5.45 1.01
N LYS A 107 -7.49 5.90 1.64
CA LYS A 107 -7.68 7.31 1.98
C LYS A 107 -6.69 7.79 3.03
N ASN A 108 -6.50 7.01 4.10
CA ASN A 108 -5.56 7.38 5.16
C ASN A 108 -4.11 7.27 4.68
N VAL A 109 -3.77 6.25 3.89
CA VAL A 109 -2.42 6.11 3.32
C VAL A 109 -2.10 7.22 2.33
N GLU A 110 -3.05 7.61 1.47
CA GLU A 110 -2.86 8.74 0.55
C GLU A 110 -2.56 10.03 1.31
N LYS A 111 -3.34 10.35 2.34
CA LYS A 111 -3.10 11.51 3.21
C LYS A 111 -1.72 11.44 3.86
N LYS A 112 -1.36 10.28 4.42
CA LYS A 112 -0.07 10.04 5.08
C LYS A 112 1.11 10.28 4.14
N LEU A 113 1.06 9.74 2.92
CA LEU A 113 2.11 9.91 1.91
C LEU A 113 2.20 11.35 1.39
N LYS A 114 1.06 12.04 1.23
CA LYS A 114 1.03 13.46 0.85
C LYS A 114 1.70 14.33 1.89
N THR A 115 1.33 14.18 3.15
CA THR A 115 1.94 14.94 4.26
C THR A 115 3.45 14.70 4.33
N ALA A 116 3.91 13.44 4.25
CA ALA A 116 5.33 13.13 4.25
C ALA A 116 6.08 13.73 3.04
N ALA A 117 5.45 13.78 1.86
CA ALA A 117 6.01 14.42 0.68
C ALA A 117 6.10 15.95 0.83
N GLU A 118 5.09 16.58 1.42
CA GLU A 118 5.06 18.02 1.70
C GLU A 118 6.16 18.43 2.69
N GLU A 119 6.31 17.69 3.79
CA GLU A 119 7.37 17.91 4.78
C GLU A 119 8.77 17.75 4.18
N ALA A 120 8.94 16.76 3.30
CA ALA A 120 10.17 16.52 2.58
C ALA A 120 10.56 17.67 1.65
N ILE A 121 9.57 18.24 0.94
CA ILE A 121 9.77 19.39 0.05
C ILE A 121 10.14 20.63 0.86
N GLU A 122 9.43 20.89 1.97
CA GLU A 122 9.73 22.04 2.84
C GLU A 122 11.15 21.95 3.40
N SER A 123 11.64 20.74 3.71
CA SER A 123 12.99 20.49 4.22
C SER A 123 14.12 20.87 3.24
N VAL A 124 13.84 20.92 1.93
CA VAL A 124 14.84 21.30 0.89
C VAL A 124 14.61 22.68 0.29
N LYS A 125 13.47 23.34 0.59
CA LYS A 125 13.01 24.57 -0.05
C LYS A 125 13.99 25.75 0.01
N SER A 126 14.83 25.81 1.05
CA SER A 126 15.78 26.91 1.23
C SER A 126 16.97 26.85 0.26
N ASN A 127 17.35 25.65 -0.19
CA ASN A 127 18.49 25.47 -1.09
C ASN A 127 18.36 24.19 -1.93
N GLY A 128 17.23 24.07 -2.62
CA GLY A 128 16.85 22.86 -3.33
C GLY A 128 15.48 23.00 -3.97
N GLU A 129 15.06 21.93 -4.62
CA GLU A 129 13.79 21.87 -5.32
C GLU A 129 13.06 20.59 -4.95
N GLY A 130 11.74 20.69 -4.83
CA GLY A 130 10.91 19.55 -4.51
C GLY A 130 9.53 19.68 -5.12
N SER A 131 8.98 18.56 -5.60
CA SER A 131 7.60 18.48 -6.05
C SER A 131 7.08 17.06 -5.89
N TYR A 132 5.76 16.89 -5.80
CA TYR A 132 5.15 15.56 -5.74
C TYR A 132 3.92 15.47 -6.63
N LYS A 133 3.55 14.23 -7.00
CA LYS A 133 2.31 13.92 -7.72
C LYS A 133 1.80 12.55 -7.33
N LEU A 134 0.49 12.46 -7.14
CA LEU A 134 -0.18 11.19 -7.00
C LEU A 134 -0.17 10.47 -8.36
N LEU A 135 0.38 9.26 -8.39
CA LEU A 135 0.44 8.45 -9.61
C LEU A 135 -0.82 7.59 -9.68
N LYS A 136 -1.50 7.65 -10.82
CA LYS A 136 -2.66 6.80 -11.14
C LYS A 136 -2.21 5.44 -11.66
#